data_AF-A0A397CQE8-F1
#
_entry.id   AF-A0A397CQE8-F1
#
_cell.length_a   1.000
_cell.length_b   1.000
_cell.length_c   1.000
_cell.angle_alpha   90.00
_cell.angle_beta   90.00
_cell.angle_gamma   90.00
#
_symmetry.space_group_name_H-M   'P 1'
#
loop_
_entity.id
_entity.type
_entity.pdbx_description
1 polymer ?
#
loop_
_entity_poly.entity_id
_entity_poly.type
_entity_poly.pdbx_seq_one_letter_code
_entity_poly.pdbx_strand_id
1 'polypeptide(L)'
;MSFFAGQCGAVVDAILVAGFEISALKLVHVPVAAIDEFLAIYKPVTRQYHELVKYMSSAPLVAIEVRGNDIVPRFQSFCGPFDVHVARELAPTTLRGIYGHTNMQNAVHCTDSPEDGSLETQFFFRVLA
;
A
#
# COMPACT_ATOMS: atom_id res chain seq x y z
N MET A 1 -2.64 1.57 -3.70
CA MET A 1 -3.96 0.90 -3.75
C MET A 1 -4.43 0.82 -5.21
N SER A 2 -4.83 -0.35 -5.69
CA SER A 2 -5.34 -0.51 -7.07
C SER A 2 -6.78 0.01 -7.18
N PHE A 3 -7.04 0.89 -8.15
CA PHE A 3 -8.30 1.64 -8.30
C PHE A 3 -9.51 0.79 -8.75
N PHE A 4 -9.29 -0.45 -9.21
CA PHE A 4 -10.29 -1.23 -9.94
C PHE A 4 -11.57 -1.61 -9.19
N ALA A 5 -11.56 -1.65 -7.85
CA ALA A 5 -12.73 -2.05 -7.08
C ALA A 5 -13.65 -0.89 -6.64
N GLY A 6 -13.30 0.37 -6.96
CA GLY A 6 -14.06 1.55 -6.50
C GLY A 6 -14.00 1.78 -4.98
N GLN A 7 -13.15 1.03 -4.26
CA GLN A 7 -13.05 1.06 -2.80
C GLN A 7 -12.15 2.18 -2.26
N CYS A 8 -11.54 2.98 -3.13
CA CYS A 8 -10.57 4.01 -2.72
C CYS A 8 -11.16 4.99 -1.70
N GLY A 9 -12.38 5.49 -1.94
CA GLY A 9 -13.05 6.39 -1.00
C GLY A 9 -13.26 5.75 0.37
N ALA A 10 -13.66 4.48 0.41
CA ALA A 10 -13.88 3.75 1.66
C ALA A 10 -12.57 3.52 2.44
N VAL A 11 -11.46 3.24 1.75
CA VAL A 11 -10.15 3.09 2.41
C VAL A 11 -9.63 4.42 2.94
N VAL A 12 -9.78 5.51 2.19
CA VAL A 12 -9.41 6.85 2.67
C VAL A 12 -10.25 7.23 3.89
N ASP A 13 -11.56 6.99 3.86
CA ASP A 13 -12.44 7.22 5.00
C ASP A 13 -12.03 6.38 6.21
N ALA A 14 -11.74 5.08 6.02
CA ALA A 14 -11.27 4.20 7.09
C ALA A 14 -9.97 4.70 7.74
N ILE A 15 -9.01 5.23 6.95
CA ILE A 15 -7.77 5.83 7.46
C ILE A 15 -8.10 7.04 8.36
N LEU A 16 -8.97 7.93 7.91
CA LEU A 16 -9.36 9.14 8.65
C LEU A 16 -10.13 8.80 9.93
N VAL A 17 -11.11 7.87 9.85
CA VAL A 17 -11.91 7.41 11.00
C VAL A 17 -11.04 6.72 12.05
N ALA A 18 -9.98 6.01 11.63
CA ALA A 18 -9.00 5.40 12.53
C ALA A 18 -8.08 6.45 13.22
N GLY A 19 -8.22 7.74 12.89
CA GLY A 19 -7.49 8.84 13.52
C GLY A 19 -6.08 9.05 12.95
N PHE A 20 -5.80 8.53 11.76
CA PHE A 20 -4.55 8.82 11.05
C PHE A 20 -4.65 10.15 10.32
N GLU A 21 -3.55 10.92 10.33
CA GLU A 21 -3.46 12.16 9.56
C GLU A 21 -2.94 11.87 8.15
N ILE A 22 -3.74 12.20 7.14
CA ILE A 22 -3.31 12.20 5.74
C ILE A 22 -2.74 13.58 5.41
N SER A 23 -1.45 13.63 5.14
CA SER A 23 -0.73 14.88 4.85
C SER A 23 -0.58 15.16 3.35
N ALA A 24 -0.63 14.13 2.52
CA ALA A 24 -0.66 14.24 1.06
C ALA A 24 -1.38 13.04 0.44
N LEU A 25 -2.02 13.27 -0.71
CA LEU A 25 -2.68 12.23 -1.51
C LEU A 25 -2.46 12.52 -2.99
N LYS A 26 -2.04 11.51 -3.76
CA LYS A 26 -1.78 11.63 -5.21
C LYS A 26 -2.36 10.43 -5.96
N LEU A 27 -3.19 10.70 -6.98
CA LEU A 27 -3.55 9.70 -7.99
C LEU A 27 -2.46 9.71 -9.06
N VAL A 28 -1.82 8.57 -9.31
CA VAL A 28 -0.67 8.48 -10.22
C VAL A 28 -0.69 7.19 -11.03
N HIS A 29 -0.31 7.29 -12.29
CA HIS A 29 0.01 6.13 -13.11
C HIS A 29 1.53 5.94 -13.10
N VAL A 30 2.01 4.83 -12.54
CA VAL A 30 3.44 4.60 -12.39
C VAL A 30 3.93 3.67 -13.51
N PRO A 31 5.00 4.03 -14.25
CA PRO A 31 5.53 3.16 -15.29
C PRO A 31 6.17 1.90 -14.68
N VAL A 32 6.16 0.81 -15.44
CA VAL A 32 6.71 -0.50 -15.04
C VAL A 32 8.13 -0.41 -14.51
N ALA A 33 9.00 0.37 -15.17
CA ALA A 33 10.38 0.55 -14.75
C ALA A 33 10.49 1.19 -13.35
N ALA A 34 9.64 2.17 -13.04
CA ALA A 34 9.64 2.84 -11.75
C ALA A 34 9.06 1.93 -10.64
N ILE A 35 8.05 1.10 -10.95
CA ILE A 35 7.57 0.09 -10.00
C ILE A 35 8.63 -0.99 -9.74
N ASP A 36 9.36 -1.43 -10.77
CA ASP A 36 10.45 -2.40 -10.62
C ASP A 36 11.57 -1.84 -9.74
N GLU A 37 11.93 -0.56 -9.91
CA GLU A 37 12.88 0.12 -9.03
C GLU A 37 12.36 0.22 -7.59
N PHE A 38 11.11 0.66 -7.43
CA PHE A 38 10.47 0.79 -6.12
C PHE A 38 10.42 -0.53 -5.36
N LEU A 39 10.10 -1.64 -6.04
CA LEU A 39 9.98 -2.95 -5.40
C LEU A 39 11.30 -3.73 -5.34
N ALA A 40 12.43 -3.18 -5.79
CA ALA A 40 13.68 -3.93 -5.97
C ALA A 40 14.14 -4.69 -4.72
N ILE A 41 13.93 -4.12 -3.53
CA ILE A 41 14.25 -4.75 -2.23
C ILE A 41 13.46 -6.06 -1.99
N TYR A 42 12.27 -6.19 -2.56
CA TYR A 42 11.39 -7.36 -2.43
C TYR A 42 11.68 -8.45 -3.47
N LYS A 43 12.49 -8.16 -4.49
CA LYS A 43 12.83 -9.10 -5.57
C LYS A 43 13.36 -10.47 -5.11
N PRO A 44 14.27 -10.57 -4.11
CA PRO A 44 14.78 -11.87 -3.67
C PRO A 44 13.77 -12.70 -2.86
N VAL A 45 12.77 -12.05 -2.25
CA VAL A 45 11.82 -12.71 -1.32
C VAL A 45 10.43 -12.95 -1.94
N THR A 46 10.13 -12.31 -3.07
CA THR A 46 8.81 -12.38 -3.71
C THR A 46 8.78 -13.37 -4.87
N ARG A 47 8.15 -14.53 -4.67
CA ARG A 47 8.06 -15.59 -5.70
C ARG A 47 7.44 -15.12 -7.02
N GLN A 48 6.46 -14.22 -6.96
CA GLN A 48 5.71 -13.70 -8.13
C GLN A 48 6.08 -12.24 -8.45
N TYR A 49 7.33 -11.85 -8.20
CA TYR A 49 7.79 -10.47 -8.30
C TYR A 49 7.42 -9.77 -9.62
N HIS A 50 7.70 -10.39 -10.77
CA HIS A 50 7.41 -9.79 -12.07
C HIS A 50 5.90 -9.57 -12.31
N GLU A 51 5.07 -10.45 -11.78
CA GLU A 51 3.61 -10.31 -11.89
C GLU A 51 3.10 -9.21 -10.95
N LEU A 52 3.70 -9.06 -9.76
CA LEU A 52 3.42 -7.94 -8.86
C LEU A 52 3.76 -6.59 -9.51
N VAL A 53 4.94 -6.49 -10.15
CA VAL A 53 5.36 -5.27 -10.86
C VAL A 53 4.38 -4.91 -11.98
N LYS A 54 4.01 -5.89 -12.81
CA LYS A 54 3.02 -5.69 -13.88
C LYS A 54 1.66 -5.27 -13.32
N TYR A 55 1.21 -5.92 -12.24
CA TYR A 55 -0.07 -5.63 -11.61
C TYR A 55 -0.13 -4.20 -11.07
N MET A 56 0.88 -3.77 -10.30
CA MET A 56 0.95 -2.42 -9.74
C MET A 56 1.02 -1.32 -10.81
N SER A 57 1.53 -1.65 -12.00
CA SER A 57 1.64 -0.73 -13.14
C SER A 57 0.43 -0.79 -14.08
N SER A 58 -0.50 -1.72 -13.88
CA SER A 58 -1.62 -1.98 -14.81
C SER A 58 -2.74 -0.94 -14.73
N ALA A 59 -2.77 -0.12 -13.69
CA ALA A 59 -3.76 0.93 -13.49
C ALA A 59 -3.23 2.05 -12.59
N PRO A 60 -3.92 3.21 -12.56
CA PRO A 60 -3.64 4.25 -11.59
C PRO A 60 -3.72 3.72 -10.15
N LEU A 61 -2.80 4.21 -9.34
CA LEU A 61 -2.77 3.97 -7.90
C LEU A 61 -2.94 5.28 -7.15
N VAL A 62 -3.50 5.19 -5.96
CA VAL A 62 -3.51 6.28 -5.00
C VAL A 62 -2.36 6.08 -4.00
N ALA A 63 -1.43 7.03 -3.99
CA ALA A 63 -0.38 7.18 -2.99
C ALA A 63 -0.88 8.10 -1.88
N ILE A 64 -0.65 7.72 -0.62
CA ILE A 64 -1.13 8.44 0.57
C ILE A 64 0.04 8.59 1.53
N GLU A 65 0.38 9.82 1.91
CA GLU A 65 1.37 10.10 2.95
C GLU A 65 0.65 10.25 4.29
N VAL A 66 0.93 9.32 5.21
CA VAL A 66 0.35 9.32 6.56
C VAL A 66 1.41 9.77 7.57
N ARG A 67 1.04 10.70 8.47
CA ARG A 67 1.97 11.25 9.48
C ARG A 67 1.53 10.93 10.91
N GLY A 68 2.51 10.90 11.80
CA GLY A 68 2.31 10.71 13.24
C GLY A 68 3.53 10.10 13.92
N ASN A 69 3.44 9.94 15.24
CA ASN A 69 4.45 9.22 16.02
C ASN A 69 4.26 7.70 15.88
N ASP A 70 5.37 6.98 15.80
CA ASP A 70 5.43 5.52 15.64
C ASP A 70 4.51 5.03 14.52
N ILE A 71 4.49 5.77 13.39
CA ILE A 71 3.42 5.66 12.40
C ILE A 71 3.48 4.35 11.63
N VAL A 72 4.68 3.86 11.28
CA VAL A 72 4.87 2.63 10.50
C VAL A 72 4.25 1.41 11.18
N PRO A 73 4.64 1.02 12.42
CA PRO A 73 4.07 -0.17 13.07
C PRO A 73 2.56 -0.03 13.35
N ARG A 74 2.09 1.19 13.65
CA ARG A 74 0.66 1.45 13.85
C ARG A 74 -0.13 1.27 12.55
N PHE A 75 0.39 1.79 11.44
CA PHE A 75 -0.27 1.69 10.14
C PHE A 75 -0.20 0.27 9.56
N GLN A 76 0.91 -0.46 9.76
CA GLN A 76 1.01 -1.88 9.43
C GLN A 76 -0.05 -2.71 10.17
N SER A 77 -0.20 -2.46 11.48
CA SER A 77 -1.21 -3.15 12.29
C SER A 77 -2.63 -2.86 11.80
N PHE A 78 -2.89 -1.62 11.38
CA PHE A 78 -4.17 -1.23 10.76
C PHE A 78 -4.41 -1.88 9.39
N CYS A 79 -3.35 -2.04 8.59
CA CYS A 79 -3.42 -2.73 7.31
C CYS A 79 -3.68 -4.24 7.46
N GLY A 80 -3.13 -4.85 8.51
CA GLY A 80 -3.26 -6.27 8.82
C GLY A 80 -2.26 -7.18 8.08
N PRO A 81 -2.36 -8.51 8.27
CA PRO A 81 -1.46 -9.49 7.64
C PRO A 81 -1.43 -9.38 6.12
N PHE A 82 -0.26 -9.56 5.49
CA PHE A 82 -0.12 -9.53 4.03
C PHE A 82 -0.97 -10.59 3.33
N ASP A 83 -1.04 -11.80 3.91
CA ASP A 83 -1.88 -12.87 3.40
C ASP A 83 -3.35 -12.57 3.70
N VAL A 84 -4.16 -12.47 2.66
CA VAL A 84 -5.57 -12.07 2.76
C VAL A 84 -6.41 -13.12 3.49
N HIS A 85 -6.06 -14.40 3.39
CA HIS A 85 -6.77 -15.45 4.11
C HIS A 85 -6.51 -15.33 5.61
N VAL A 86 -5.24 -15.17 6.01
CA VAL A 86 -4.85 -14.93 7.40
C VAL A 86 -5.49 -13.64 7.93
N ALA A 87 -5.50 -12.56 7.14
CA ALA A 87 -6.13 -11.31 7.51
C ALA A 87 -7.62 -11.48 7.79
N ARG A 88 -8.35 -12.22 6.94
CA ARG A 88 -9.78 -12.48 7.15
C ARG A 88 -10.08 -13.34 8.37
N GLU A 89 -9.25 -14.33 8.67
CA GLU A 89 -9.48 -15.23 9.79
C GLU A 89 -9.10 -14.60 11.14
N LEU A 90 -7.92 -13.96 11.20
CA LEU A 90 -7.33 -13.51 12.46
C LEU A 90 -7.53 -12.01 12.72
N ALA A 91 -7.72 -11.21 11.69
CA ALA A 91 -7.83 -9.76 11.79
C ALA A 91 -8.89 -9.17 10.82
N PRO A 92 -10.15 -9.64 10.85
CA PRO A 92 -11.17 -9.35 9.84
C PRO A 92 -11.52 -7.87 9.70
N THR A 93 -11.20 -7.04 10.69
CA THR A 93 -11.46 -5.60 10.71
C THR A 93 -10.33 -4.76 10.10
N THR A 94 -9.21 -5.37 9.73
CA THR A 94 -8.09 -4.69 9.07
C THR A 94 -8.39 -4.36 7.61
N LEU A 95 -7.66 -3.42 7.01
CA LEU A 95 -7.87 -3.07 5.60
C LEU A 95 -7.74 -4.28 4.67
N ARG A 96 -6.74 -5.14 4.89
CA ARG A 96 -6.56 -6.36 4.08
C ARG A 96 -7.65 -7.41 4.36
N GLY A 97 -8.15 -7.48 5.58
CA GLY A 97 -9.28 -8.34 5.94
C GLY A 97 -10.59 -7.94 5.24
N ILE A 98 -10.88 -6.64 5.20
CA ILE A 98 -12.12 -6.09 4.63
C ILE A 98 -12.05 -6.01 3.10
N TYR A 99 -10.96 -5.48 2.55
CA TYR A 99 -10.86 -5.08 1.13
C TYR A 99 -9.94 -5.98 0.30
N GLY A 100 -9.14 -6.85 0.92
CA GLY A 100 -8.25 -7.75 0.20
C GLY A 100 -9.03 -8.82 -0.56
N HIS A 101 -8.59 -9.15 -1.77
CA HIS A 101 -9.17 -10.21 -2.62
C HIS A 101 -8.25 -11.43 -2.74
N THR A 102 -6.98 -11.18 -3.07
CA THR A 102 -5.91 -12.17 -3.18
C THR A 102 -4.62 -11.58 -2.62
N ASN A 103 -3.56 -12.36 -2.43
CA ASN A 103 -2.28 -11.84 -1.93
C ASN A 103 -1.63 -10.81 -2.88
N MET A 104 -1.91 -10.89 -4.19
CA MET A 104 -1.49 -9.87 -5.17
C MET A 104 -2.42 -8.64 -5.14
N GLN A 105 -3.70 -8.85 -4.85
CA GLN A 105 -4.75 -7.84 -4.77
C GLN A 105 -5.19 -7.64 -3.32
N ASN A 106 -4.25 -7.34 -2.43
CA ASN A 106 -4.48 -7.24 -0.98
C ASN A 106 -4.99 -5.84 -0.56
N ALA A 107 -5.56 -5.07 -1.49
CA ALA A 107 -6.00 -3.68 -1.33
C ALA A 107 -4.88 -2.64 -1.11
N VAL A 108 -3.98 -2.86 -0.15
CA VAL A 108 -3.02 -1.86 0.34
C VAL A 108 -1.60 -2.41 0.49
N HIS A 109 -0.66 -1.73 -0.17
CA HIS A 109 0.76 -1.74 0.16
C HIS A 109 1.02 -0.64 1.21
N CYS A 110 1.81 -0.96 2.22
CA CYS A 110 2.25 -0.05 3.27
C CYS A 110 3.73 -0.31 3.55
N THR A 111 4.45 0.74 3.92
CA THR A 111 5.87 0.71 4.27
C THR A 111 6.17 -0.33 5.35
N ASP A 112 7.30 -1.04 5.20
CA ASP A 112 7.71 -2.08 6.15
C ASP A 112 8.60 -1.59 7.31
N SER A 113 9.35 -0.50 7.12
CA SER A 113 10.28 0.05 8.12
C SER A 113 10.25 1.59 8.17
N PRO A 114 10.57 2.23 9.32
CA PRO A 114 10.71 3.68 9.40
C PRO A 114 11.72 4.27 8.42
N GLU A 115 12.81 3.53 8.16
CA GLU A 115 13.87 3.92 7.23
C GLU A 115 13.34 3.99 5.79
N ASP A 116 12.54 3.00 5.38
CA ASP A 116 11.94 2.95 4.05
C ASP A 116 10.85 4.01 3.88
N GLY A 117 10.11 4.36 4.93
CA GLY A 117 8.96 5.27 4.84
C GLY A 117 9.30 6.64 4.28
N SER A 118 10.48 7.17 4.63
CA SER A 118 10.95 8.45 4.07
C SER A 118 11.33 8.32 2.60
N LEU A 119 11.97 7.21 2.23
CA LEU A 119 12.40 6.95 0.85
C LEU A 119 11.19 6.73 -0.08
N GLU A 120 10.23 5.91 0.34
CA GLU A 120 9.00 5.64 -0.40
C GLU A 120 8.16 6.92 -0.58
N THR A 121 8.03 7.72 0.48
CA THR A 121 7.32 9.01 0.41
C THR A 121 8.01 9.96 -0.56
N GLN A 122 9.35 10.08 -0.49
CA GLN A 122 10.11 10.91 -1.43
C GLN A 122 9.97 10.45 -2.87
N PHE A 123 9.98 9.14 -3.11
CA PHE A 123 9.79 8.54 -4.42
C PHE A 123 8.45 8.97 -5.05
N PHE A 124 7.34 8.83 -4.33
CA PHE A 124 6.01 9.15 -4.86
C PHE A 124 5.69 10.65 -4.93
N PHE A 125 6.11 11.44 -3.93
CA PHE A 125 5.68 12.83 -3.79
C PHE A 125 6.72 13.87 -4.27
N ARG A 126 7.95 13.44 -4.61
CA ARG A 126 8.98 14.35 -5.14
C ARG A 126 9.62 13.89 -6.45
N VAL A 127 9.91 12.59 -6.59
CA VAL A 127 10.64 12.08 -7.76
C VAL A 127 9.67 11.78 -8.91
N LEU A 128 8.58 11.05 -8.63
CA LEU A 128 7.51 10.75 -9.59
C LEU A 128 6.59 11.96 -9.85
N ALA A 129 7.10 13.20 -9.74
CA ALA A 129 6.33 14.44 -9.86
C ALA A 129 5.59 14.54 -11.20
#